data_AF-A0A971CA85-F1
#
_entry.id   AF-A0A971CA85-F1
#
_cell.length_a   1.000
_cell.length_b   1.000
_cell.length_c   1.000
_cell.angle_alpha   90.00
_cell.angle_beta   90.00
_cell.angle_gamma   90.00
#
_symmetry.space_group_name_H-M   'P 1'
#
loop_
_entity.id
_entity.type
_entity.pdbx_description
1 polymer ?
#
loop_
_entity_poly.entity_id
_entity_poly.type
_entity_poly.pdbx_seq_one_letter_code
_entity_poly.pdbx_strand_id
1 'polypeptide(L)'
;MRYSVVNQWTGGFQGTVAVTNTGDAWSTWTLTFRFADGQTVTQGWNGRWSQSASTVTVANESWNGNVATGASVAPGFIGSWNGANNAPTGFAVNGVTCGGQTTTTTTRTTPTTTTTTTTRTTPTTTTSTTTRTTPTTTTSGLADITVDPGTRYQTVDGFGAALPIWPGSASGMLTTSEVRTMVGMGDNELGLSILRTMLSHDSNTWSYAVANLKEAESYGSNVKFLASPWTAPAAWKTNNSLTG
;
A
#
# COMPACT_ATOMS: atom_id res chain seq x y z
N MET A 1 -4.67 1.66 -1.95
CA MET A 1 -6.13 1.56 -1.67
C MET A 1 -6.29 1.12 -0.23
N ARG A 2 -7.24 1.70 0.50
CA ARG A 2 -7.45 1.46 1.93
C ARG A 2 -8.94 1.41 2.25
N TYR A 3 -9.37 0.39 2.96
CA TYR A 3 -10.70 0.28 3.55
C TYR A 3 -10.56 0.43 5.07
N SER A 4 -11.47 1.15 5.71
CA SER A 4 -11.45 1.27 7.17
C SER A 4 -12.87 1.38 7.70
N VAL A 5 -13.13 0.66 8.80
CA VAL A 5 -14.31 0.89 9.64
C VAL A 5 -13.94 2.00 10.60
N VAL A 6 -14.56 3.16 10.43
CA VAL A 6 -14.31 4.38 11.22
C VAL A 6 -14.99 4.28 12.59
N ASN A 7 -16.20 3.71 12.62
CA ASN A 7 -16.97 3.48 13.83
C ASN A 7 -17.92 2.29 13.61
N GLN A 8 -18.29 1.57 14.67
CA GLN A 8 -19.23 0.45 14.60
C GLN A 8 -20.13 0.40 15.84
N TRP A 9 -21.39 0.02 15.65
CA TRP A 9 -22.39 -0.17 16.69
C TRP A 9 -23.25 -1.41 16.39
N THR A 10 -24.17 -1.74 17.29
CA THR A 10 -25.09 -2.87 17.11
C THR A 10 -25.91 -2.69 15.83
N GLY A 11 -25.70 -3.58 14.86
CA GLY A 11 -26.42 -3.60 13.59
C GLY A 11 -25.97 -2.57 12.54
N GLY A 12 -24.98 -1.71 12.84
CA GLY A 12 -24.49 -0.73 11.89
C GLY A 12 -23.01 -0.35 12.05
N PHE A 13 -22.44 0.25 11.02
CA PHE A 13 -21.07 0.73 11.01
C PHE A 13 -20.88 1.88 10.01
N GLN A 14 -19.86 2.69 10.24
CA GLN A 14 -19.39 3.71 9.32
C GLN A 14 -18.08 3.23 8.67
N GLY A 15 -18.05 3.20 7.35
CA GLY A 15 -16.89 2.81 6.56
C GLY A 15 -16.37 3.93 5.66
N THR A 16 -15.10 3.84 5.29
CA THR A 16 -14.50 4.67 4.24
C THR A 16 -13.61 3.83 3.34
N VAL A 17 -13.55 4.21 2.05
CA VAL A 17 -12.66 3.59 1.07
C VAL A 17 -11.79 4.66 0.43
N ALA A 18 -10.52 4.73 0.82
CA ALA A 18 -9.55 5.64 0.21
C ALA A 18 -8.86 4.98 -0.98
N VAL A 19 -8.85 5.67 -2.11
CA VAL A 19 -8.26 5.23 -3.37
C VAL A 19 -7.27 6.29 -3.82
N THR A 20 -6.03 5.88 -4.09
CA THR A 20 -5.00 6.72 -4.69
C THR A 20 -4.81 6.33 -6.15
N ASN A 21 -4.86 7.30 -7.05
CA ASN A 21 -4.55 7.07 -8.45
C ASN A 21 -3.03 6.95 -8.63
N THR A 22 -2.55 5.80 -9.08
CA THR A 22 -1.11 5.56 -9.31
C THR A 22 -0.76 5.47 -10.80
N GLY A 23 -1.75 5.60 -11.67
CA GLY A 23 -1.57 5.62 -13.13
C GLY A 23 -1.94 6.98 -13.72
N ASP A 24 -2.42 6.97 -14.95
CA ASP A 24 -2.85 8.18 -15.66
C ASP A 24 -4.01 8.87 -14.92
N ALA A 25 -4.05 10.20 -15.03
CA ALA A 25 -5.10 11.01 -14.43
C ALA A 25 -6.51 10.53 -14.87
N TRP A 26 -7.42 10.43 -13.91
CA TRP A 26 -8.80 10.05 -14.17
C TRP A 26 -9.65 11.29 -14.40
N SER A 27 -10.54 11.25 -15.38
CA SER A 27 -11.61 12.24 -15.58
C SER A 27 -12.91 11.82 -14.88
N THR A 28 -13.10 10.51 -14.69
CA THR A 28 -14.16 9.89 -13.91
C THR A 28 -13.59 8.67 -13.18
N TRP A 29 -14.22 8.29 -12.07
CA TRP A 29 -13.86 7.07 -11.36
C TRP A 29 -15.10 6.29 -10.91
N THR A 30 -15.00 4.97 -11.00
CA THR A 30 -15.97 4.03 -10.47
C THR A 30 -15.24 2.99 -9.65
N LEU A 31 -15.49 2.97 -8.36
CA LEU A 31 -14.99 1.98 -7.41
C LEU A 31 -15.99 0.82 -7.30
N THR A 32 -15.49 -0.41 -7.35
CA THR A 32 -16.29 -1.62 -7.13
C THR A 32 -15.63 -2.51 -6.08
N PHE A 33 -16.41 -3.05 -5.16
CA PHE A 33 -15.95 -4.05 -4.20
C PHE A 33 -17.08 -4.98 -3.76
N ARG A 34 -16.76 -6.02 -2.99
CA ARG A 34 -17.74 -6.98 -2.49
C ARG A 34 -17.69 -7.13 -0.98
N PHE A 35 -18.83 -6.96 -0.33
CA PHE A 35 -18.99 -7.31 1.08
C PHE A 35 -18.93 -8.83 1.29
N ALA A 36 -18.30 -9.26 2.38
CA ALA A 36 -18.03 -10.66 2.66
C ALA A 36 -19.18 -11.37 3.39
N ASP A 37 -19.94 -10.63 4.21
CA ASP A 37 -20.87 -11.20 5.20
C ASP A 37 -22.30 -10.64 5.07
N GLY A 38 -22.69 -10.24 3.86
CA GLY A 38 -24.04 -9.72 3.59
C GLY A 38 -24.30 -8.32 4.13
N GLN A 39 -23.24 -7.54 4.41
CA GLN A 39 -23.39 -6.14 4.78
C GLN A 39 -24.12 -5.35 3.68
N THR A 40 -24.89 -4.33 4.08
CA THR A 40 -25.66 -3.49 3.16
C THR A 40 -25.34 -2.02 3.38
N VAL A 41 -25.06 -1.26 2.32
CA VAL A 41 -24.92 0.20 2.38
C VAL A 41 -26.29 0.82 2.60
N THR A 42 -26.45 1.65 3.64
CA THR A 42 -27.70 2.36 3.94
C THR A 42 -27.65 3.83 3.55
N GLN A 43 -26.47 4.44 3.60
CA GLN A 43 -26.24 5.83 3.19
C GLN A 43 -24.79 6.01 2.76
N GLY A 44 -24.54 6.81 1.74
CA GLY A 44 -23.18 7.13 1.29
C GLY A 44 -23.00 8.60 0.97
N TRP A 45 -21.75 9.05 0.95
CA TRP A 45 -21.33 10.41 0.57
C TRP A 45 -20.03 10.39 -0.24
N ASN A 46 -19.70 11.54 -0.83
CA ASN A 46 -18.54 11.74 -1.71
C ASN A 46 -18.50 10.77 -2.90
N GLY A 47 -19.65 10.25 -3.31
CA GLY A 47 -19.85 9.33 -4.41
C GLY A 47 -21.31 8.91 -4.50
N ARG A 48 -21.73 8.42 -5.66
CA ARG A 48 -23.04 7.83 -5.89
C ARG A 48 -22.95 6.33 -5.66
N TRP A 49 -23.60 5.87 -4.59
CA TRP A 49 -23.54 4.49 -4.13
C TRP A 49 -24.69 3.65 -4.67
N SER A 50 -24.37 2.43 -5.09
CA SER A 50 -25.35 1.41 -5.45
C SER A 50 -24.85 0.04 -4.99
N GLN A 51 -25.77 -0.85 -4.65
CA GLN A 51 -25.45 -2.20 -4.23
C GLN A 51 -26.43 -3.19 -4.84
N SER A 52 -25.89 -4.31 -5.34
CA SER A 52 -26.66 -5.46 -5.79
C SER A 52 -26.06 -6.72 -5.17
N ALA A 53 -26.87 -7.44 -4.38
CA ALA A 53 -26.39 -8.51 -3.50
C ALA A 53 -25.16 -8.04 -2.69
N SER A 54 -24.03 -8.75 -2.78
CA SER A 54 -22.78 -8.38 -2.10
C SER A 54 -21.96 -7.32 -2.84
N THR A 55 -22.28 -6.99 -4.09
CA THR A 55 -21.45 -6.11 -4.93
C THR A 55 -21.86 -4.65 -4.76
N VAL A 56 -20.91 -3.82 -4.32
CA VAL A 56 -21.06 -2.37 -4.16
C VAL A 56 -20.34 -1.66 -5.28
N THR A 57 -21.01 -0.67 -5.89
CA THR A 57 -20.45 0.22 -6.90
C THR A 57 -20.62 1.67 -6.46
N VAL A 58 -19.53 2.43 -6.52
CA VAL A 58 -19.47 3.84 -6.14
C VAL A 58 -18.93 4.63 -7.33
N ALA A 59 -19.78 5.46 -7.94
CA ALA A 59 -19.37 6.36 -9.01
C ALA A 59 -19.03 7.75 -8.46
N ASN A 60 -18.08 8.46 -9.08
CA ASN A 60 -17.75 9.82 -8.72
C ASN A 60 -18.96 10.76 -8.79
N GLU A 61 -19.03 11.74 -7.90
CA GLU A 61 -19.93 12.87 -8.04
C GLU A 61 -19.48 13.79 -9.20
N SER A 62 -20.37 14.67 -9.65
CA SER A 62 -20.07 15.62 -10.74
C SER A 62 -18.83 16.49 -10.48
N TRP A 63 -18.50 16.73 -9.20
CA TRP A 63 -17.43 17.63 -8.77
C TRP A 63 -16.11 16.92 -8.41
N ASN A 64 -16.08 15.59 -8.28
CA ASN A 64 -14.87 14.85 -7.87
C ASN A 64 -14.42 13.77 -8.86
N GLY A 65 -14.84 13.85 -10.12
CA GLY A 65 -14.39 12.90 -11.15
C GLY A 65 -12.91 13.03 -11.50
N ASN A 66 -12.38 14.25 -11.48
CA ASN A 66 -10.99 14.52 -11.84
C ASN A 66 -10.04 14.13 -10.70
N VAL A 67 -9.20 13.13 -10.92
CA VAL A 67 -8.21 12.64 -9.95
C VAL A 67 -6.86 12.53 -10.65
N ALA A 68 -5.98 13.49 -10.38
CA ALA A 68 -4.62 13.50 -10.91
C ALA A 68 -3.82 12.26 -10.46
N THR A 69 -2.76 11.94 -11.19
CA THR A 69 -1.78 10.94 -10.74
C THR A 69 -1.22 11.33 -9.37
N GLY A 70 -1.20 10.40 -8.44
CA GLY A 70 -0.82 10.59 -7.04
C GLY A 70 -1.93 11.15 -6.14
N ALA A 71 -3.03 11.69 -6.69
CA ALA A 71 -4.13 12.20 -5.90
C ALA A 71 -5.03 11.07 -5.37
N SER A 72 -5.79 11.37 -4.31
CA SER A 72 -6.67 10.39 -3.65
C SER A 72 -8.11 10.87 -3.52
N VAL A 73 -9.03 9.93 -3.54
CA VAL A 73 -10.45 10.12 -3.19
C VAL A 73 -10.81 9.19 -2.04
N ALA A 74 -11.71 9.64 -1.16
CA ALA A 74 -12.14 8.87 0.01
C ALA A 74 -13.66 8.95 0.20
N PRO A 75 -14.45 8.25 -0.64
CA PRO A 75 -15.87 8.06 -0.37
C PRO A 75 -16.11 7.35 0.97
N GLY A 76 -17.19 7.75 1.65
CA GLY A 76 -17.60 7.19 2.94
C GLY A 76 -19.06 6.77 2.94
N PHE A 77 -19.42 5.88 3.87
CA PHE A 77 -20.77 5.32 3.96
C PHE A 77 -21.13 4.87 5.38
N ILE A 78 -22.43 4.78 5.64
CA ILE A 78 -23.02 3.98 6.71
C ILE A 78 -23.52 2.67 6.09
N GLY A 79 -23.24 1.56 6.75
CA GLY A 79 -23.75 0.24 6.39
C GLY A 79 -24.37 -0.49 7.58
N SER A 80 -25.19 -1.48 7.29
CA SER A 80 -25.70 -2.45 8.24
C SER A 80 -24.96 -3.78 8.12
N TRP A 81 -24.91 -4.53 9.21
CA TRP A 81 -24.31 -5.86 9.28
C TRP A 81 -25.14 -6.76 10.21
N ASN A 82 -25.06 -8.07 10.01
CA ASN A 82 -25.70 -9.05 10.88
C ASN A 82 -24.76 -10.25 11.07
N GLY A 83 -24.39 -10.52 12.34
CA GLY A 83 -23.50 -11.63 12.70
C GLY A 83 -22.01 -11.29 12.54
N ALA A 84 -21.53 -11.10 11.31
CA ALA A 84 -20.12 -10.79 11.02
C ALA A 84 -19.98 -9.50 10.20
N ASN A 85 -18.81 -8.85 10.34
CA ASN A 85 -18.48 -7.62 9.61
C ASN A 85 -17.02 -7.65 9.12
N ASN A 86 -16.65 -8.68 8.35
CA ASN A 86 -15.31 -8.77 7.77
C ASN A 86 -15.16 -7.76 6.62
N ALA A 87 -13.96 -7.20 6.51
CA ALA A 87 -13.63 -6.25 5.46
C ALA A 87 -13.66 -6.91 4.06
N PRO A 88 -14.06 -6.18 3.01
CA PRO A 88 -13.89 -6.65 1.64
C PRO A 88 -12.41 -6.93 1.32
N THR A 89 -12.13 -7.98 0.55
CA THR A 89 -10.77 -8.38 0.17
C THR A 89 -10.38 -7.97 -1.26
N GLY A 90 -11.36 -7.56 -2.07
CA GLY A 90 -11.15 -7.21 -3.48
C GLY A 90 -11.80 -5.88 -3.83
N PHE A 91 -11.02 -4.99 -4.44
CA PHE A 91 -11.45 -3.69 -4.91
C PHE A 91 -10.98 -3.49 -6.34
N ALA A 92 -11.77 -2.78 -7.15
CA ALA A 92 -11.39 -2.35 -8.48
C ALA A 92 -11.81 -0.92 -8.71
N VAL A 93 -11.01 -0.16 -9.47
CA VAL A 93 -11.34 1.20 -9.89
C VAL A 93 -11.26 1.25 -11.41
N ASN A 94 -12.32 1.74 -12.05
CA ASN A 94 -12.46 1.77 -13.51
C ASN A 94 -12.21 0.39 -14.16
N GLY A 95 -12.63 -0.68 -13.47
CA GLY A 95 -12.44 -2.07 -13.92
C GLY A 95 -11.05 -2.65 -13.63
N VAL A 96 -10.09 -1.86 -13.15
CA VAL A 96 -8.74 -2.32 -12.80
C VAL A 96 -8.68 -2.69 -11.33
N THR A 97 -8.26 -3.92 -11.02
CA THR A 97 -8.11 -4.37 -9.63
C THR A 97 -7.08 -3.54 -8.86
N CYS A 98 -7.52 -2.94 -7.76
CA CYS A 98 -6.66 -2.24 -6.83
C CYS A 98 -5.75 -3.23 -6.11
N GLY A 99 -4.48 -2.85 -5.92
CA GLY A 99 -3.51 -3.71 -5.24
C GLY A 99 -3.11 -4.93 -6.06
N GLY A 100 -3.19 -4.83 -7.39
CA GLY A 100 -2.76 -5.88 -8.31
C GLY A 100 -1.41 -6.47 -7.89
N GLN A 101 -1.48 -7.65 -7.29
CA GLN A 101 -0.47 -8.67 -7.49
C GLN A 101 -0.31 -8.74 -9.01
N THR A 102 0.90 -8.47 -9.50
CA THR A 102 1.31 -9.12 -10.73
C THR A 102 1.24 -10.61 -10.41
N THR A 103 0.08 -11.23 -10.67
CA THR A 103 0.03 -12.68 -10.80
C THR A 103 0.73 -12.93 -12.12
N THR A 104 2.05 -13.02 -12.08
CA THR A 104 2.80 -13.65 -13.14
C THR A 104 2.39 -15.11 -13.09
N THR A 105 1.32 -15.45 -13.81
CA THR A 105 1.07 -16.84 -14.21
C THR A 105 2.34 -17.27 -14.92
N THR A 106 3.18 -18.02 -14.20
CA THR A 106 4.45 -18.52 -14.71
C THR A 106 4.10 -19.68 -15.63
N THR A 107 3.73 -19.38 -16.87
CA THR A 107 3.72 -20.40 -17.92
C THR A 107 5.18 -20.67 -18.24
N ARG A 108 5.74 -21.69 -17.57
CA ARG A 108 7.06 -22.24 -17.86
C ARG A 108 7.13 -22.60 -19.34
N THR A 109 7.81 -21.77 -20.12
CA THR A 109 8.28 -22.12 -21.47
C THR A 109 9.80 -22.13 -21.46
N THR A 110 10.32 -23.30 -21.79
CA THR A 110 11.74 -23.63 -21.93
C THR A 110 12.41 -22.66 -22.90
N PRO A 111 13.56 -22.04 -22.56
CA PRO A 111 14.23 -21.13 -23.47
C PRO A 111 14.91 -21.94 -24.58
N THR A 112 14.53 -21.69 -25.84
CA THR A 112 15.34 -22.03 -27.02
C THR A 112 15.89 -20.74 -27.59
N THR A 113 17.21 -20.62 -27.59
CA THR A 113 17.97 -19.50 -28.12
C THR A 113 17.79 -19.38 -29.63
N THR A 114 17.38 -18.22 -30.15
CA THR A 114 17.60 -17.85 -31.55
C THR A 114 17.75 -16.33 -31.66
N THR A 115 18.86 -15.93 -32.29
CA THR A 115 19.33 -14.58 -32.61
C THR A 115 18.51 -13.94 -33.75
N THR A 116 18.74 -12.63 -34.02
CA THR A 116 18.42 -11.83 -35.25
C THR A 116 17.11 -11.02 -35.12
N THR A 117 16.89 -9.76 -35.55
CA THR A 117 17.63 -8.53 -35.95
C THR A 117 16.55 -7.42 -36.07
N THR A 118 16.94 -6.17 -35.81
CA THR A 118 16.27 -4.85 -36.02
C THR A 118 14.89 -4.74 -36.69
N THR A 119 14.03 -3.83 -36.17
CA THR A 119 13.62 -2.60 -36.88
C THR A 119 12.89 -1.60 -35.97
N ARG A 120 13.27 -0.33 -36.12
CA ARG A 120 12.78 0.88 -35.44
C ARG A 120 11.61 1.46 -36.23
N THR A 121 10.54 1.85 -35.54
CA THR A 121 9.52 2.78 -36.05
C THR A 121 9.17 3.83 -35.00
N THR A 122 9.24 5.08 -35.44
CA THR A 122 8.93 6.33 -34.74
C THR A 122 7.42 6.64 -34.92
N PRO A 123 6.77 7.26 -33.92
CA PRO A 123 6.23 8.63 -34.11
C PRO A 123 6.47 9.50 -32.85
N THR A 124 7.11 10.66 -32.94
CA THR A 124 6.59 12.01 -33.27
C THR A 124 6.51 12.88 -32.02
N THR A 125 7.33 13.92 -32.05
CA THR A 125 7.51 15.02 -31.12
C THR A 125 6.22 15.82 -30.88
N THR A 126 5.91 16.14 -29.62
CA THR A 126 5.13 17.33 -29.27
C THR A 126 5.90 18.14 -28.24
N THR A 127 6.38 19.29 -28.70
CA THR A 127 7.02 20.36 -27.93
C THR A 127 6.05 20.93 -26.89
N SER A 128 6.49 21.11 -25.66
CA SER A 128 5.88 22.07 -24.74
C SER A 128 6.99 22.88 -24.08
N THR A 129 7.09 24.11 -24.58
CA THR A 129 7.93 25.20 -24.09
C THR A 129 7.48 25.58 -22.68
N THR A 130 8.39 25.64 -21.72
CA THR A 130 8.23 26.55 -20.59
C THR A 130 9.53 27.33 -20.42
N THR A 131 9.49 28.54 -20.95
CA THR A 131 10.47 29.60 -20.77
C THR A 131 10.55 29.96 -19.28
N ARG A 132 11.75 29.94 -18.71
CA ARG A 132 12.10 30.83 -17.59
C ARG A 132 13.50 31.39 -17.82
N THR A 133 13.52 32.68 -18.13
CA THR A 133 14.71 33.53 -18.32
C THR A 133 15.50 33.67 -17.01
N THR A 134 16.83 33.50 -17.11
CA THR A 134 17.94 33.78 -16.15
C THR A 134 18.45 35.23 -16.34
N PRO A 135 19.50 35.81 -15.68
CA PRO A 135 20.27 35.55 -14.42
C PRO A 135 20.38 36.84 -13.51
N THR A 136 20.95 36.88 -12.29
CA THR A 136 22.40 36.99 -11.95
C THR A 136 22.56 37.20 -10.44
N THR A 137 23.45 36.46 -9.75
CA THR A 137 24.51 37.01 -8.84
C THR A 137 25.47 35.86 -8.51
N THR A 138 26.74 36.08 -8.82
CA THR A 138 27.92 35.22 -8.67
C THR A 138 28.16 34.75 -7.23
N THR A 139 28.38 33.45 -6.98
CA THR A 139 29.34 32.91 -5.97
C THR A 139 29.49 31.37 -6.14
N SER A 140 30.73 30.93 -6.40
CA SER A 140 31.36 29.60 -6.18
C SER A 140 30.44 28.35 -6.26
N GLY A 141 30.45 27.69 -7.42
CA GLY A 141 29.55 26.59 -7.76
C GLY A 141 29.68 25.34 -6.88
N LEU A 142 28.61 25.04 -6.14
CA LEU A 142 28.25 23.67 -5.79
C LEU A 142 27.86 22.94 -7.08
N ALA A 143 28.28 21.70 -7.26
CA ALA A 143 27.86 20.91 -8.42
C ALA A 143 26.33 20.80 -8.41
N ASP A 144 25.68 21.19 -9.51
CA ASP A 144 24.24 21.00 -9.67
C ASP A 144 23.94 19.50 -9.73
N ILE A 145 23.18 19.01 -8.76
CA ILE A 145 22.63 17.65 -8.80
C ILE A 145 21.47 17.67 -9.79
N THR A 146 21.70 17.11 -10.98
CA THR A 146 20.63 16.88 -11.96
C THR A 146 20.06 15.49 -11.72
N VAL A 147 18.80 15.42 -11.29
CA VAL A 147 18.05 14.16 -11.19
C VAL A 147 17.26 13.97 -12.49
N ASP A 148 17.62 12.95 -13.27
CA ASP A 148 16.83 12.53 -14.43
C ASP A 148 15.86 11.40 -14.04
N PRO A 149 14.55 11.67 -13.90
CA PRO A 149 13.56 10.65 -13.56
C PRO A 149 13.29 9.66 -14.71
N GLY A 150 13.75 9.95 -15.94
CA GLY A 150 13.64 9.07 -17.10
C GLY A 150 14.63 7.91 -17.10
N THR A 151 15.76 8.06 -16.40
CA THR A 151 16.78 7.01 -16.31
C THR A 151 16.58 6.16 -15.05
N ARG A 152 16.18 4.90 -15.23
CA ARG A 152 15.99 3.94 -14.14
C ARG A 152 17.27 3.13 -13.87
N TYR A 153 17.80 3.23 -12.65
CA TYR A 153 18.98 2.48 -12.21
C TYR A 153 18.64 1.23 -11.39
N GLN A 154 17.60 1.31 -10.55
CA GLN A 154 17.14 0.19 -9.72
C GLN A 154 15.64 0.29 -9.46
N THR A 155 15.01 -0.85 -9.20
CA THR A 155 13.64 -0.90 -8.66
C THR A 155 13.72 -0.92 -7.14
N VAL A 156 13.14 0.08 -6.48
CA VAL A 156 12.99 0.10 -5.02
C VAL A 156 11.59 -0.39 -4.68
N ASP A 157 11.51 -1.49 -3.96
CA ASP A 157 10.26 -2.19 -3.63
C ASP A 157 9.62 -1.68 -2.32
N GLY A 158 10.32 -0.78 -1.62
CA GLY A 158 9.86 -0.14 -0.40
C GLY A 158 11.00 0.41 0.46
N PHE A 159 10.62 1.15 1.49
CA PHE A 159 11.49 1.55 2.59
C PHE A 159 10.99 0.92 3.88
N GLY A 160 11.93 0.58 4.76
CA GLY A 160 11.58 -0.17 5.95
C GLY A 160 12.36 0.18 7.19
N ALA A 161 11.83 -0.28 8.32
CA ALA A 161 12.44 -0.18 9.63
C ALA A 161 12.28 -1.48 10.40
N ALA A 162 13.09 -1.63 11.44
CA ALA A 162 12.93 -2.70 12.40
C ALA A 162 11.96 -2.27 13.50
N LEU A 163 11.05 -3.17 13.88
CA LEU A 163 10.39 -3.11 15.19
C LEU A 163 11.45 -3.24 16.30
N PRO A 164 11.12 -2.85 17.55
CA PRO A 164 12.02 -3.05 18.69
C PRO A 164 12.56 -4.49 18.73
N ILE A 165 13.87 -4.64 18.48
CA ILE A 165 14.51 -5.96 18.37
C ILE A 165 14.66 -6.62 19.75
N TRP A 166 14.79 -5.81 20.79
CA TRP A 166 14.96 -6.25 22.19
C TRP A 166 14.01 -5.49 23.11
N PRO A 167 12.69 -5.73 23.03
CA PRO A 167 11.71 -4.95 23.78
C PRO A 167 11.68 -5.26 25.28
N GLY A 168 12.31 -6.36 25.72
CA GLY A 168 12.27 -6.87 27.09
C GLY A 168 10.90 -7.42 27.55
N SER A 169 9.80 -6.91 27.00
CA SER A 169 8.42 -7.32 27.26
C SER A 169 7.50 -6.93 26.10
N ALA A 170 6.25 -7.41 26.10
CA ALA A 170 5.25 -6.95 25.14
C ALA A 170 4.98 -5.43 25.24
N SER A 171 5.17 -4.81 26.40
CA SER A 171 5.00 -3.36 26.59
C SER A 171 6.16 -2.52 26.06
N GLY A 172 7.30 -3.14 25.74
CA GLY A 172 8.42 -2.47 25.06
C GLY A 172 8.26 -2.41 23.54
N MET A 173 7.13 -2.89 23.02
CA MET A 173 6.72 -2.75 21.63
C MET A 173 6.06 -1.39 21.38
N LEU A 174 5.89 -1.03 20.12
CA LEU A 174 5.32 0.26 19.73
C LEU A 174 3.86 0.37 20.18
N THR A 175 3.44 1.57 20.57
CA THR A 175 2.02 1.90 20.74
C THR A 175 1.30 1.93 19.38
N THR A 176 -0.02 1.85 19.39
CA THR A 176 -0.84 2.00 18.17
C THR A 176 -0.55 3.29 17.41
N SER A 177 -0.39 4.41 18.11
CA SER A 177 -0.04 5.70 17.48
C SER A 177 1.34 5.69 16.85
N GLU A 178 2.32 5.02 17.45
CA GLU A 178 3.66 4.91 16.88
C GLU A 178 3.69 3.97 15.66
N VAL A 179 2.95 2.87 15.71
CA VAL A 179 2.76 2.01 14.53
C VAL A 179 2.10 2.80 13.40
N ARG A 180 1.09 3.61 13.71
CA ARG A 180 0.46 4.51 12.75
C ARG A 180 1.45 5.51 12.18
N THR A 181 2.24 6.21 13.00
CA THR A 181 3.28 7.11 12.50
C THR A 181 4.28 6.39 11.61
N MET A 182 4.59 5.13 11.90
CA MET A 182 5.57 4.33 11.17
C MET A 182 5.10 3.91 9.76
N VAL A 183 3.88 3.37 9.63
CA VAL A 183 3.39 2.81 8.36
C VAL A 183 2.28 3.64 7.69
N GLY A 184 1.78 4.63 8.40
CA GLY A 184 0.76 5.54 7.90
C GLY A 184 1.28 6.43 6.77
N MET A 185 0.35 6.93 5.96
CA MET A 185 0.60 7.73 4.75
C MET A 185 -0.04 9.13 4.83
N GLY A 186 -0.51 9.53 6.00
CA GLY A 186 -1.03 10.86 6.29
C GLY A 186 0.10 11.85 6.62
N ASP A 187 -0.31 13.10 6.87
CA ASP A 187 0.63 14.17 7.22
C ASP A 187 1.40 13.81 8.51
N ASN A 188 2.73 13.95 8.47
CA ASN A 188 3.67 13.58 9.55
C ASN A 188 3.75 12.06 9.85
N GLU A 189 3.34 11.21 8.93
CA GLU A 189 3.56 9.76 8.98
C GLU A 189 4.71 9.36 8.01
N LEU A 190 5.39 8.24 8.26
CA LEU A 190 6.65 7.87 7.59
C LEU A 190 6.45 7.04 6.32
N GLY A 191 5.30 6.41 6.13
CA GLY A 191 4.97 5.63 4.94
C GLY A 191 5.85 4.40 4.72
N LEU A 192 6.40 3.80 5.79
CA LEU A 192 7.23 2.60 5.65
C LEU A 192 6.38 1.41 5.17
N SER A 193 6.91 0.68 4.19
CA SER A 193 6.24 -0.44 3.55
C SER A 193 6.91 -1.79 3.82
N ILE A 194 8.02 -1.80 4.56
CA ILE A 194 8.74 -3.02 4.95
C ILE A 194 9.02 -2.96 6.45
N LEU A 195 8.50 -3.90 7.23
CA LEU A 195 8.81 -4.02 8.65
C LEU A 195 9.63 -5.28 8.92
N ARG A 196 10.74 -5.12 9.63
CA ARG A 196 11.54 -6.24 10.11
C ARG A 196 11.21 -6.54 11.57
N THR A 197 11.05 -7.81 11.91
CA THR A 197 10.92 -8.27 13.29
C THR A 197 11.90 -9.41 13.56
N MET A 198 12.34 -9.52 14.81
CA MET A 198 13.23 -10.61 15.22
C MET A 198 12.41 -11.82 15.67
N LEU A 199 12.77 -13.00 15.18
CA LEU A 199 12.37 -14.26 15.79
C LEU A 199 13.38 -14.63 16.87
N SER A 200 13.06 -14.33 18.12
CA SER A 200 13.91 -14.68 19.26
C SER A 200 14.14 -16.19 19.34
N HIS A 201 15.25 -16.62 19.93
CA HIS A 201 15.40 -18.04 20.29
C HIS A 201 14.35 -18.49 21.32
N ASP A 202 13.92 -17.57 22.20
CA ASP A 202 12.87 -17.84 23.18
C ASP A 202 11.48 -17.66 22.54
N SER A 203 10.78 -18.78 22.35
CA SER A 203 9.43 -18.81 21.77
C SER A 203 8.38 -18.07 22.59
N ASN A 204 8.61 -17.89 23.90
CA ASN A 204 7.66 -17.16 24.76
C ASN A 204 7.56 -15.67 24.38
N THR A 205 8.54 -15.14 23.65
CA THR A 205 8.59 -13.73 23.25
C THR A 205 8.06 -13.47 21.84
N TRP A 206 7.75 -14.50 21.06
CA TRP A 206 7.32 -14.35 19.66
C TRP A 206 6.02 -13.58 19.51
N SER A 207 5.15 -13.62 20.53
CA SER A 207 3.87 -12.92 20.53
C SER A 207 4.00 -11.40 20.65
N TYR A 208 5.13 -10.88 21.13
CA TYR A 208 5.28 -9.45 21.47
C TYR A 208 5.03 -8.55 20.26
N ALA A 209 5.61 -8.89 19.10
CA ALA A 209 5.46 -8.10 17.89
C ALA A 209 4.11 -8.32 17.18
N VAL A 210 3.36 -9.38 17.49
CA VAL A 210 2.16 -9.78 16.73
C VAL A 210 1.10 -8.67 16.71
N ALA A 211 0.90 -7.99 17.84
CA ALA A 211 -0.04 -6.88 17.92
C ALA A 211 0.38 -5.72 17.00
N ASN A 212 1.67 -5.35 17.00
CA ASN A 212 2.18 -4.31 16.10
C ASN A 212 2.11 -4.70 14.62
N LEU A 213 2.37 -5.96 14.27
CA LEU A 213 2.32 -6.42 12.88
C LEU A 213 0.86 -6.38 12.36
N LYS A 214 -0.10 -6.85 13.16
CA LYS A 214 -1.53 -6.78 12.83
C LYS A 214 -2.00 -5.32 12.73
N GLU A 215 -1.55 -4.48 13.64
CA GLU A 215 -1.85 -3.06 13.64
C GLU A 215 -1.27 -2.39 12.38
N ALA A 216 -0.03 -2.69 12.01
CA ALA A 216 0.60 -2.19 10.80
C ALA A 216 -0.11 -2.64 9.52
N GLU A 217 -0.52 -3.91 9.45
CA GLU A 217 -1.31 -4.47 8.35
C GLU A 217 -2.66 -3.75 8.19
N SER A 218 -3.26 -3.28 9.29
CA SER A 218 -4.51 -2.53 9.28
C SER A 218 -4.41 -1.17 8.55
N TYR A 219 -3.21 -0.57 8.51
CA TYR A 219 -2.97 0.71 7.83
C TYR A 219 -2.74 0.55 6.31
N GLY A 220 -2.41 -0.65 5.84
CA GLY A 220 -2.29 -0.96 4.42
C GLY A 220 -1.85 -2.40 4.12
N SER A 221 -2.50 -3.04 3.15
CA SER A 221 -2.24 -4.43 2.73
C SER A 221 -0.90 -4.66 2.00
N ASN A 222 -0.08 -3.62 1.87
CA ASN A 222 1.21 -3.65 1.17
C ASN A 222 2.41 -3.63 2.12
N VAL A 223 2.20 -3.64 3.44
CA VAL A 223 3.30 -3.72 4.41
C VAL A 223 3.87 -5.14 4.39
N LYS A 224 5.13 -5.27 3.98
CA LYS A 224 5.85 -6.55 3.93
C LYS A 224 6.52 -6.81 5.27
N PHE A 225 6.36 -8.03 5.80
CA PHE A 225 6.97 -8.43 7.06
C PHE A 225 8.17 -9.33 6.81
N LEU A 226 9.33 -8.92 7.31
CA LEU A 226 10.56 -9.70 7.32
C LEU A 226 10.82 -10.21 8.73
N ALA A 227 10.39 -11.43 9.01
CA ALA A 227 10.68 -12.11 10.28
C ALA A 227 11.94 -12.97 10.11
N SER A 228 13.00 -12.66 10.85
CA SER A 228 14.25 -13.41 10.78
C SER A 228 14.83 -13.62 12.18
N PRO A 229 15.38 -14.80 12.48
CA PRO A 229 16.12 -14.98 13.73
C PRO A 229 17.44 -14.19 13.67
N TRP A 230 17.83 -13.54 14.77
CA TRP A 230 19.17 -12.95 14.88
C TRP A 230 20.25 -14.03 14.90
N THR A 231 19.93 -15.13 15.58
CA THR A 231 20.67 -16.37 15.55
C THR A 231 19.63 -17.49 15.48
N ALA A 232 19.83 -18.48 14.61
CA ALA A 232 18.87 -19.60 14.51
C ALA A 232 18.62 -20.20 15.91
N PRO A 233 17.40 -20.66 16.23
CA PRO A 233 17.14 -21.34 17.49
C PRO A 233 18.22 -22.41 17.76
N ALA A 234 18.71 -22.52 18.99
CA ALA A 234 19.75 -23.50 19.35
C ALA A 234 19.39 -24.91 18.89
N ALA A 235 18.12 -25.31 19.06
CA ALA A 235 17.59 -26.58 18.59
C ALA A 235 17.70 -26.81 17.06
N TRP A 236 17.92 -25.75 16.28
CA TRP A 236 18.09 -25.80 14.83
C TRP A 236 19.56 -25.76 14.41
N LYS A 237 20.51 -25.73 15.37
CA LYS A 237 21.95 -25.74 15.12
C LYS A 237 22.57 -27.07 15.58
N THR A 238 23.60 -27.51 14.87
CA THR A 238 24.38 -28.72 15.22
C THR A 238 25.10 -28.64 16.55
N ASN A 239 25.44 -27.42 17.02
CA ASN A 239 26.15 -27.19 18.27
C ASN A 239 25.24 -26.82 19.45
N ASN A 240 23.92 -26.76 19.24
CA ASN A 240 22.94 -26.31 20.23
C ASN A 240 23.28 -24.97 20.91
N SER A 241 24.01 -24.08 20.22
CA SER A 241 24.50 -22.83 20.79
C SER A 241 23.48 -21.70 20.64
N LEU A 242 23.38 -20.86 21.67
CA LEU A 242 22.64 -19.61 21.64
C LEU A 242 23.43 -18.46 21.01
N THR A 243 24.73 -18.65 20.79
CA THR A 243 25.61 -17.68 20.16
C THR A 243 25.71 -17.97 18.66
N GLY A 244 25.72 -16.91 17.85
CA GLY A 244 25.98 -16.97 16.40
C GLY A 244 27.47 -17.07 16.14
#